data_AF-A0A8D5U4R8-F1
#
_entry.id   AF-A0A8D5U4R8-F1
#
_cell.length_a   1.000
_cell.length_b   1.000
_cell.length_c   1.000
_cell.angle_alpha   90.00
_cell.angle_beta   90.00
_cell.angle_gamma   90.00
#
_symmetry.space_group_name_H-M   'P 1'
#
loop_
_entity.id
_entity.type
_entity.pdbx_description
1 polymer ?
#
loop_
_entity_poly.entity_id
_entity_poly.type
_entity_poly.pdbx_seq_one_letter_code
_entity_poly.pdbx_strand_id
1 'polypeptide(L)'
;MLKKDSCGCIVERKYASDYLIKRLYSSGKGKEICNKKIDTSRWFRLYYSPAEKVVTYKSSECPLVIICLEALCEAYEENRGLISRDIALQKLRVIKGLQINTLVERVVDEFTGCLSNG
;
A
#
# COMPACT_ATOMS: atom_id res chain seq x y z
N MET A 1 -11.71 -1.49 6.76
CA MET A 1 -12.79 -0.68 7.41
C MET A 1 -12.97 0.57 6.57
N LEU A 2 -14.19 1.09 6.35
CA LEU A 2 -14.35 2.34 5.57
C LEU A 2 -13.74 3.49 6.37
N LYS A 3 -12.61 4.05 5.91
CA LYS A 3 -11.95 5.16 6.61
C LYS A 3 -12.80 6.41 6.45
N LYS A 4 -13.08 7.08 7.56
CA LYS A 4 -13.80 8.35 7.58
C LYS A 4 -12.83 9.51 7.73
N ASP A 5 -13.16 10.67 7.16
CA ASP A 5 -12.44 11.90 7.42
C ASP A 5 -12.82 12.51 8.77
N SER A 6 -12.28 13.68 9.08
CA SER A 6 -12.51 14.40 10.32
C SER A 6 -13.97 14.86 10.51
N CYS A 7 -14.79 14.91 9.45
CA CYS A 7 -16.22 15.23 9.56
C CYS A 7 -17.12 13.98 9.52
N GLY A 8 -16.54 12.78 9.41
CA GLY A 8 -17.26 11.51 9.43
C GLY A 8 -17.70 10.99 8.06
N CYS A 9 -17.31 11.66 6.97
CA CYS A 9 -17.58 11.25 5.60
C CYS A 9 -16.66 10.09 5.19
N ILE A 10 -17.18 9.15 4.41
CA ILE A 10 -16.40 8.05 3.86
C ILE A 10 -15.34 8.62 2.91
N VAL A 11 -14.08 8.31 3.16
CA VAL A 11 -12.97 8.68 2.29
C VAL A 11 -12.94 7.68 1.14
N GLU A 12 -13.45 8.08 -0.02
CA GLU A 12 -13.25 7.35 -1.25
C GLU A 12 -11.99 7.86 -1.95
N ARG A 13 -10.98 6.99 -2.11
CA ARG A 13 -9.79 7.28 -2.93
C ARG A 13 -9.97 6.64 -4.29
N LYS A 14 -10.08 7.47 -5.32
CA LYS A 14 -10.42 7.02 -6.69
C LYS A 14 -9.34 7.38 -7.70
N TYR A 15 -8.68 8.52 -7.50
CA TYR A 15 -7.62 9.03 -8.36
C TYR A 15 -6.26 8.80 -7.72
N ALA A 16 -5.23 8.61 -8.54
CA ALA A 16 -3.84 8.48 -8.09
C ALA A 16 -3.42 9.64 -7.16
N SER A 17 -3.90 10.86 -7.40
CA SER A 17 -3.66 12.03 -6.55
C SER A 17 -4.17 11.86 -5.12
N ASP A 18 -5.29 11.16 -4.93
CA ASP A 18 -5.92 11.00 -3.61
C ASP A 18 -4.99 10.25 -2.65
N TYR A 19 -4.28 9.26 -3.18
CA TYR A 19 -3.28 8.47 -2.46
C TYR A 19 -2.00 9.27 -2.12
N LEU A 20 -1.68 10.30 -2.91
CA LEU A 20 -0.55 11.18 -2.62
C LEU A 20 -0.89 12.26 -1.59
N ILE A 21 -2.10 12.83 -1.68
CA ILE A 21 -2.59 13.88 -0.78
C ILE A 21 -2.84 13.31 0.62
N LYS A 22 -3.43 12.12 0.70
CA LYS A 22 -3.79 11.48 1.98
C LYS A 22 -3.11 10.12 2.11
N ARG A 23 -1.92 10.14 2.72
CA ARG A 23 -1.11 8.96 3.02
C ARG A 23 -1.54 8.35 4.36
N LEU A 24 -2.54 7.48 4.31
CA LEU A 24 -3.21 6.89 5.48
C LEU A 24 -2.42 5.77 6.14
N TYR A 25 -1.46 5.18 5.42
CA TYR A 25 -0.68 4.02 5.86
C TYR A 25 0.82 4.32 5.93
N SER A 26 1.25 5.54 5.57
CA SER A 26 2.62 6.02 5.72
C SER A 26 3.00 6.20 7.20
N SER A 27 3.51 5.13 7.81
CA SER A 27 3.95 5.07 9.20
C SER A 27 5.04 4.01 9.37
N GLY A 28 5.95 4.24 10.34
CA GLY A 28 6.94 3.23 10.76
C GLY A 28 6.59 2.60 12.11
N LYS A 29 5.32 2.63 12.52
CA LYS A 29 4.87 2.08 13.79
C LYS A 29 4.53 0.59 13.63
N GLY A 30 4.98 -0.23 14.57
CA GLY A 30 4.77 -1.67 14.58
C GLY A 30 6.07 -2.46 14.43
N LYS A 31 5.94 -3.79 14.28
CA LYS A 31 7.08 -4.69 14.03
C LYS A 31 7.44 -4.62 12.55
N GLU A 32 8.70 -4.36 12.22
CA GLU A 32 9.17 -4.41 10.84
C GLU A 32 8.99 -5.84 10.30
N ILE A 33 8.32 -5.96 9.15
CA ILE A 33 8.07 -7.21 8.44
C ILE A 33 9.18 -7.43 7.41
N CYS A 34 9.49 -6.39 6.64
CA CYS A 34 10.49 -6.46 5.59
C CYS A 34 11.03 -5.09 5.18
N ASN A 35 12.16 -5.11 4.50
CA ASN A 35 12.79 -3.98 3.85
C ASN A 35 13.21 -4.40 2.43
N LYS A 36 12.71 -3.69 1.42
CA LYS A 36 12.85 -4.04 0.01
C LYS A 36 13.38 -2.86 -0.79
N LYS A 37 14.41 -3.12 -1.59
CA LYS A 37 14.85 -2.23 -2.68
C LYS A 37 14.17 -2.67 -3.96
N ILE A 38 13.52 -1.74 -4.64
CA ILE A 38 12.90 -1.96 -5.95
C ILE A 38 13.94 -1.72 -7.05
N ASP A 39 14.70 -0.63 -6.91
CA ASP A 39 15.83 -0.29 -7.77
C ASP A 39 16.89 0.49 -6.96
N THR A 40 17.80 1.19 -7.65
CA THR A 40 18.89 1.97 -7.03
C THR A 40 18.40 3.13 -6.15
N SER A 41 17.20 3.66 -6.43
CA SER A 41 16.66 4.86 -5.77
C SER A 41 15.35 4.59 -5.01
N ARG A 42 14.63 3.54 -5.40
CA ARG A 42 13.29 3.24 -4.88
C ARG A 42 13.33 2.09 -3.90
N TRP A 43 12.72 2.29 -2.74
CA TRP A 43 12.68 1.30 -1.67
C TRP A 43 11.43 1.47 -0.82
N PHE A 44 11.07 0.42 -0.09
CA PHE A 44 10.07 0.49 0.96
C PHE A 44 10.35 -0.49 2.10
N ARG A 45 9.74 -0.21 3.24
CA ARG A 45 9.70 -1.07 4.42
C ARG A 45 8.27 -1.25 4.85
N LEU A 46 7.92 -2.45 5.26
CA LEU A 46 6.60 -2.76 5.80
C LEU A 46 6.67 -3.00 7.30
N TYR A 47 5.65 -2.55 8.00
CA TYR A 47 5.49 -2.71 9.43
C TYR A 47 4.11 -3.29 9.72
N TYR A 48 4.03 -4.29 10.59
CA TYR A 48 2.78 -4.85 11.06
C TYR A 48 2.47 -4.32 12.47
N SER A 49 1.27 -3.80 12.66
CA SER A 49 0.74 -3.48 13.98
C SER A 49 -0.20 -4.61 14.43
N PRO A 50 0.19 -5.49 15.37
CA PRO A 50 -0.70 -6.56 15.83
C PRO A 50 -1.97 -6.05 16.52
N ALA A 51 -1.89 -4.89 17.18
CA ALA A 51 -3.00 -4.28 17.90
C ALA A 51 -4.10 -3.79 16.95
N GLU A 52 -3.69 -3.16 15.84
CA GLU A 52 -4.61 -2.59 14.84
C GLU A 52 -4.91 -3.57 13.69
N LYS A 53 -4.14 -4.66 13.58
CA LYS A 53 -4.16 -5.64 12.48
C LYS A 53 -4.01 -4.99 11.09
N VAL A 54 -3.19 -3.95 11.02
CA VAL A 54 -2.89 -3.21 9.78
C VAL A 54 -1.42 -3.32 9.40
N VAL A 55 -1.16 -3.23 8.10
CA VAL A 55 0.18 -3.05 7.54
C VAL A 55 0.37 -1.56 7.22
N THR A 56 1.49 -1.01 7.66
CA THR A 56 1.93 0.35 7.36
C THR A 56 3.28 0.32 6.67
N TYR A 57 3.68 1.44 6.06
CA TYR A 57 4.93 1.48 5.30
C TYR A 57 5.75 2.76 5.53
N LYS A 58 7.04 2.64 5.23
CA LYS A 58 7.93 3.76 4.89
C LYS A 58 8.51 3.52 3.51
N SER A 59 8.79 4.56 2.73
CA SER A 59 9.37 4.41 1.39
C SER A 59 10.23 5.59 0.99
N SER A 60 10.93 5.44 -0.14
CA SER A 60 11.41 6.58 -0.94
C SER A 60 10.23 7.46 -1.40
N GLU A 61 10.48 8.74 -1.69
CA GLU A 61 9.47 9.72 -2.16
C GLU A 61 9.06 9.57 -3.64
N CYS A 62 9.16 8.36 -4.21
CA CYS A 62 8.66 8.12 -5.56
C CYS A 62 7.12 8.05 -5.54
N PRO A 63 6.40 8.90 -6.30
CA PRO A 63 4.93 8.93 -6.27
C PRO A 63 4.28 7.59 -6.61
N LEU A 64 4.80 6.88 -7.62
CA LEU A 64 4.27 5.58 -8.03
C LEU A 64 4.38 4.54 -6.90
N VAL A 65 5.50 4.53 -6.18
CA VAL A 65 5.71 3.62 -5.04
C VAL A 65 4.73 3.94 -3.93
N ILE A 66 4.57 5.23 -3.59
CA ILE A 66 3.64 5.69 -2.56
C ILE A 66 2.19 5.31 -2.90
N ILE A 67 1.73 5.60 -4.12
CA ILE A 67 0.37 5.27 -4.57
C ILE A 67 0.13 3.76 -4.44
N CYS A 68 1.08 2.95 -4.92
CA CYS A 68 0.97 1.50 -4.83
C CYS A 68 0.87 1.04 -3.38
N LEU A 69 1.80 1.46 -2.51
CA LEU A 69 1.82 1.01 -1.12
C LEU A 69 0.55 1.44 -0.35
N GLU A 70 0.08 2.66 -0.55
CA GLU A 70 -1.16 3.14 0.08
C GLU A 70 -2.38 2.32 -0.35
N ALA A 71 -2.49 1.99 -1.64
CA ALA A 71 -3.59 1.18 -2.17
C ALA A 71 -3.47 -0.29 -1.75
N LEU A 72 -2.26 -0.84 -1.69
CA LEU A 72 -2.02 -2.23 -1.28
C LEU A 72 -2.24 -2.45 0.21
N CYS A 73 -1.83 -1.51 1.07
CA CYS A 73 -2.17 -1.53 2.49
C CYS A 73 -3.69 -1.44 2.71
N GLU A 74 -4.38 -0.59 1.93
CA GLU A 74 -5.84 -0.51 1.95
C GLU A 74 -6.48 -1.84 1.54
N ALA A 75 -6.03 -2.45 0.45
CA ALA A 75 -6.51 -3.77 0.02
C ALA A 75 -6.23 -4.86 1.06
N TYR A 76 -5.06 -4.86 1.71
CA TYR A 76 -4.76 -5.80 2.78
C TYR A 76 -5.74 -5.67 3.94
N GLU A 77 -6.05 -4.43 4.36
CA GLU A 77 -7.01 -4.16 5.43
C GLU A 77 -8.44 -4.56 5.01
N GLU A 78 -8.87 -4.21 3.81
CA GLU A 78 -10.19 -4.56 3.24
C GLU A 78 -10.41 -6.07 3.17
N ASN A 79 -9.36 -6.82 2.82
CA ASN A 79 -9.39 -8.28 2.69
C ASN A 79 -8.94 -9.01 3.96
N ARG A 80 -8.93 -8.33 5.12
CA ARG A 80 -8.64 -8.92 6.45
C ARG A 80 -7.30 -9.67 6.49
N GLY A 81 -6.29 -9.13 5.81
CA GLY A 81 -4.94 -9.64 5.76
C GLY A 81 -4.65 -10.64 4.64
N LEU A 82 -5.64 -10.96 3.80
CA LEU A 82 -5.46 -11.83 2.65
C LEU A 82 -5.22 -10.98 1.39
N ILE A 83 -3.98 -10.93 0.90
CA ILE A 83 -3.67 -10.23 -0.34
C ILE A 83 -2.80 -11.11 -1.26
N SER A 84 -3.42 -11.61 -2.32
CA SER A 84 -2.68 -12.24 -3.42
C SER A 84 -2.22 -11.19 -4.42
N ARG A 85 -1.28 -11.57 -5.30
CA ARG A 85 -0.85 -10.74 -6.43
C ARG A 85 -2.02 -10.27 -7.29
N ASP A 86 -3.00 -11.15 -7.54
CA ASP A 86 -4.14 -10.82 -8.39
C ASP A 86 -5.07 -9.80 -7.73
N ILE A 87 -5.35 -9.97 -6.42
CA ILE A 87 -6.13 -9.00 -5.63
C ILE A 87 -5.42 -7.64 -5.62
N ALA A 88 -4.11 -7.64 -5.40
CA ALA A 88 -3.28 -6.46 -5.42
C ALA A 88 -3.37 -5.72 -6.77
N LEU A 89 -3.20 -6.43 -7.89
CA LEU A 89 -3.29 -5.82 -9.22
C LEU A 89 -4.70 -5.33 -9.54
N GLN A 90 -5.75 -6.05 -9.13
CA GLN A 90 -7.14 -5.60 -9.30
C GLN A 90 -7.39 -4.27 -8.57
N LYS A 91 -6.90 -4.13 -7.33
CA LYS A 91 -6.99 -2.87 -6.57
C LYS A 91 -6.32 -1.72 -7.32
N LEU A 92 -5.13 -1.94 -7.89
CA LEU A 92 -4.39 -0.87 -8.57
C LEU A 92 -5.02 -0.49 -9.92
N ARG A 93 -5.60 -1.45 -10.65
CA ARG A 93 -6.23 -1.22 -11.97
C ARG A 93 -7.45 -0.31 -11.92
N VAL A 94 -8.15 -0.25 -10.77
CA VAL A 94 -9.33 0.62 -10.63
C VAL A 94 -8.98 2.06 -10.28
N ILE A 95 -7.71 2.35 -9.98
CA ILE A 95 -7.24 3.70 -9.65
C ILE A 95 -7.12 4.52 -10.93
N LYS A 96 -7.93 5.58 -11.02
CA LYS A 96 -7.89 6.50 -12.17
C LYS A 96 -6.56 7.27 -12.20
N GLY A 97 -5.90 7.26 -13.35
CA GLY A 97 -4.62 7.94 -13.55
C GLY A 97 -3.40 7.13 -13.12
N LEU A 98 -3.57 5.87 -12.70
CA LEU A 98 -2.46 4.93 -12.50
C LEU A 98 -2.37 3.97 -13.70
N GLN A 99 -1.18 3.84 -14.27
CA GLN A 99 -0.89 2.83 -15.30
C GLN A 99 -0.13 1.67 -14.67
N ILE A 100 -0.57 0.44 -14.95
CA ILE A 100 0.16 -0.77 -14.55
C ILE A 100 1.34 -0.93 -15.51
N ASN A 101 2.54 -0.73 -14.98
CA ASN A 101 3.80 -0.92 -15.69
C ASN A 101 4.72 -1.83 -14.87
N THR A 102 5.93 -2.11 -15.40
CA THR A 102 6.90 -3.00 -14.77
C THR A 102 7.29 -2.56 -13.35
N LEU A 103 7.35 -1.26 -13.07
CA LEU A 103 7.62 -0.76 -11.71
C LEU A 103 6.48 -1.11 -10.76
N VAL A 104 5.23 -0.89 -11.19
CA VAL A 104 4.04 -1.21 -10.39
C VAL A 104 3.97 -2.71 -10.12
N GLU A 105 4.16 -3.54 -11.13
CA GLU A 105 4.19 -4.99 -10.97
C GLU A 105 5.28 -5.43 -9.98
N ARG A 106 6.47 -4.83 -10.08
CA ARG A 106 7.55 -5.12 -9.15
C ARG A 106 7.21 -4.75 -7.72
N VAL A 107 6.55 -3.61 -7.48
CA VAL A 107 6.10 -3.22 -6.14
C VAL A 107 5.09 -4.25 -5.60
N VAL A 108 4.15 -4.71 -6.42
CA VAL A 108 3.17 -5.74 -6.02
C VAL A 108 3.87 -7.04 -5.63
N ASP A 109 4.80 -7.51 -6.45
CA ASP A 109 5.51 -8.76 -6.21
C ASP A 109 6.30 -8.72 -4.90
N GLU A 110 7.05 -7.63 -4.67
CA GLU A 110 7.83 -7.47 -3.44
C GLU A 110 6.91 -7.30 -2.21
N PHE A 111 5.79 -6.58 -2.35
CA PHE A 111 4.84 -6.36 -1.27
C PHE A 111 4.16 -7.67 -0.84
N THR A 112 3.58 -8.40 -1.79
CA THR A 112 2.89 -9.67 -1.51
C THR A 112 3.87 -10.75 -1.05
N GLY A 113 5.09 -10.77 -1.59
CA GLY A 113 6.17 -11.65 -1.15
C GLY A 113 6.60 -11.40 0.29
N CYS A 114 6.58 -10.16 0.78
CA CYS A 114 6.85 -9.86 2.19
C CYS A 114 5.79 -10.43 3.14
N LEU A 115 4.53 -10.48 2.71
CA LEU A 115 3.41 -10.89 3.55
C LEU A 115 3.13 -12.39 3.50
N SER A 116 3.63 -13.09 2.48
CA SER A 116 3.50 -14.54 2.33
C SER A 116 4.53 -15.34 3.17
N ASN A 117 5.56 -14.66 3.69
CA ASN A 117 6.67 -15.27 4.43
C ASN A 117 6.67 -14.90 5.93
N GLY A 118 5.55 -14.40 6.45
CA GLY A 118 5.39 -13.91 7.83
C GLY A 118 4.38 -14.71 8.64
#